data_AF-A0A7Z7QQS1-F1
#
_entry.id   AF-A0A7Z7QQS1-F1
#
_cell.length_a   1.000
_cell.length_b   1.000
_cell.length_c   1.000
_cell.angle_alpha   90.00
_cell.angle_beta   90.00
_cell.angle_gamma   90.00
#
_symmetry.space_group_name_H-M   'P 1'
#
loop_
_entity.id
_entity.type
_entity.pdbx_description
1 polymer ?
#
loop_
_entity_poly.entity_id
_entity_poly.type
_entity_poly.pdbx_seq_one_letter_code
_entity_poly.pdbx_strand_id
1 'polypeptide(L)' 'MKTIYQLLIGRIAINIGDSIILISLTWYIATQYDNPVYLGIIGAIVGIIDVCMIFLGPILDRYHIKKSYI' A
#
# COMPACT_ATOMS: atom_id res chain seq x y z
N MET A 1 6.15 22.89 9.71
CA MET A 1 6.99 21.67 9.83
C MET A 1 6.09 20.57 10.39
N LYS A 2 5.95 19.43 9.71
CA LYS A 2 5.19 18.31 10.29
C LYS A 2 5.99 17.72 11.44
N THR A 3 5.39 17.60 12.61
CA THR A 3 6.03 17.02 13.79
C THR A 3 6.17 15.51 13.58
N ILE A 4 7.24 14.90 14.13
CA ILE A 4 7.48 13.44 14.03
C ILE A 4 6.24 12.62 14.41
N TYR A 5 5.50 13.07 15.44
CA TYR A 5 4.23 12.45 15.84
C TYR A 5 3.18 12.41 14.74
N GLN A 6 3.05 13.46 13.91
CA GLN A 6 2.08 13.48 12.80
C GLN A 6 2.47 12.50 11.70
N LEU A 7 3.77 12.35 11.41
CA LEU A 7 4.27 11.37 10.45
C LEU A 7 4.06 9.95 10.97
N LEU A 8 4.31 9.71 12.27
CA LEU A 8 4.12 8.42 12.90
C LEU A 8 2.64 8.01 12.91
N ILE A 9 1.74 8.90 13.32
CA ILE A 9 0.28 8.64 13.33
C ILE A 9 -0.20 8.34 11.91
N GLY A 10 0.22 9.12 10.92
CA GLY A 10 -0.12 8.86 9.52
C GLY A 10 0.35 7.48 9.06
N ARG A 11 1.58 7.08 9.42
CA ARG A 11 2.12 5.76 9.07
C ARG A 11 1.37 4.61 9.73
N ILE A 12 1.04 4.76 11.02
CA ILE A 12 0.26 3.76 11.77
C ILE A 12 -1.13 3.61 11.16
N ALA A 13 -1.81 4.72 10.87
CA ALA A 13 -3.15 4.71 10.29
C ALA A 13 -3.17 4.02 8.91
N ILE A 14 -2.20 4.32 8.05
CA ILE A 14 -2.06 3.69 6.73
C ILE A 14 -1.83 2.18 6.88
N ASN A 15 -0.87 1.76 7.71
CA ASN A 15 -0.59 0.34 7.94
C ASN A 15 -1.81 -0.44 8.48
N ILE A 16 -2.60 0.18 9.36
CA ILE A 16 -3.86 -0.41 9.85
C ILE A 16 -4.84 -0.57 8.69
N GLY A 17 -5.02 0.48 7.87
CA GLY A 17 -5.88 0.43 6.69
C GLY A 17 -5.48 -0.66 5.71
N ASP A 18 -4.21 -0.72 5.34
CA ASP A 18 -3.65 -1.73 4.43
C ASP A 18 -3.89 -3.14 4.97
N SER A 19 -3.69 -3.36 6.27
CA SER A 19 -3.91 -4.65 6.92
C SER A 19 -5.40 -5.05 6.91
N ILE A 20 -6.30 -4.11 7.21
CA ILE A 20 -7.75 -4.36 7.17
C ILE A 20 -8.18 -4.75 5.77
N ILE A 21 -7.74 -4.01 4.74
CA ILE A 21 -8.06 -4.31 3.34
C ILE A 21 -7.58 -5.70 2.95
N LEU A 22 -6.33 -6.05 3.27
CA LEU A 22 -5.77 -7.37 2.96
C LEU A 22 -6.56 -8.49 3.64
N ILE A 23 -6.87 -8.36 4.93
CA ILE A 23 -7.63 -9.37 5.68
C ILE A 23 -9.04 -9.49 5.11
N SER A 24 -9.75 -8.38 4.90
CA SER A 24 -11.12 -8.40 4.38
C SER A 24 -11.19 -8.99 2.98
N LEU A 25 -10.25 -8.65 2.09
CA LEU A 25 -10.20 -9.18 0.74
C LEU A 25 -9.89 -10.68 0.74
N THR A 26 -8.92 -11.10 1.54
CA THR A 26 -8.56 -12.52 1.67
C THR A 26 -9.72 -13.32 2.25
N TRP A 27 -10.39 -12.80 3.28
CA TRP A 27 -11.57 -13.43 3.89
C TRP A 27 -12.73 -13.54 2.89
N TYR A 28 -13.04 -12.46 2.15
CA TYR A 28 -14.07 -12.47 1.13
C TYR A 28 -13.84 -13.58 0.09
N ILE A 29 -12.62 -13.67 -0.45
CA ILE A 29 -12.28 -14.70 -1.44
C ILE A 29 -12.38 -16.10 -0.83
N ALA A 30 -11.88 -16.29 0.39
CA ALA A 30 -11.95 -17.57 1.09
C ALA A 30 -13.39 -18.03 1.37
N THR A 31 -14.33 -17.09 1.55
CA THR A 31 -15.75 -17.43 1.77
C THR A 31 -16.56 -17.58 0.49
N GLN A 32 -16.19 -16.87 -0.57
CA GLN A 32 -16.97 -16.84 -1.81
C GLN A 32 -16.54 -17.95 -2.79
N TYR A 33 -15.30 -18.42 -2.68
CA TYR A 33 -14.72 -19.41 -3.58
C TYR A 33 -14.08 -20.55 -2.79
N ASP A 34 -14.53 -21.79 -3.03
CA ASP A 34 -13.99 -22.99 -2.37
C ASP A 34 -12.61 -23.44 -2.92
N ASN A 35 -12.04 -22.70 -3.89
CA ASN A 35 -10.77 -23.06 -4.52
C ASN A 35 -9.63 -22.13 -4.06
N PRO A 36 -8.57 -22.66 -3.41
CA PRO A 36 -7.46 -21.86 -2.91
C PRO A 36 -6.62 -21.18 -4.00
N VAL A 37 -6.75 -21.58 -5.27
CA VAL A 37 -6.08 -20.92 -6.39
C VAL A 37 -6.51 -19.45 -6.50
N TYR A 38 -7.77 -19.11 -6.21
CA TYR A 38 -8.24 -17.73 -6.27
C TYR A 38 -7.60 -16.85 -5.19
N LEU A 39 -7.30 -17.40 -4.01
CA LEU A 39 -6.53 -16.70 -2.98
C LEU A 39 -5.11 -16.40 -3.47
N GLY A 40 -4.47 -17.38 -4.13
CA GLY A 40 -3.14 -17.20 -4.73
C GLY A 40 -3.12 -16.14 -5.82
N ILE A 41 -4.13 -16.12 -6.71
CA ILE A 41 -4.26 -15.12 -7.78
C ILE A 41 -4.42 -13.72 -7.19
N ILE A 42 -5.30 -13.53 -6.22
CA ILE A 42 -5.50 -12.22 -5.58
C ILE A 42 -4.25 -11.77 -4.83
N GLY A 43 -3.59 -12.68 -4.10
CA GLY A 43 -2.32 -12.39 -3.45
C GLY A 43 -1.23 -11.96 -4.44
N ALA A 44 -1.13 -12.64 -5.59
CA ALA A 44 -0.20 -12.27 -6.65
C ALA A 44 -0.51 -10.89 -7.24
N ILE A 45 -1.79 -10.58 -7.49
CA ILE A 45 -2.21 -9.26 -7.99
C ILE A 45 -1.84 -8.16 -7.00
N VAL A 46 -2.14 -8.33 -5.71
CA VAL A 46 -1.76 -7.38 -4.65
C VAL A 46 -0.24 -7.19 -4.62
N GLY A 47 0.52 -8.28 -4.63
CA GLY A 47 1.98 -8.21 -4.65
C GLY A 47 2.56 -7.53 -5.89
N ILE A 48 1.96 -7.71 -7.07
CA ILE A 48 2.36 -7.01 -8.29
C ILE A 48 2.14 -5.50 -8.14
N ILE A 49 1.00 -5.08 -7.59
CA ILE A 49 0.70 -3.66 -7.36
C ILE A 49 1.73 -3.05 -6.40
N ASP A 50 2.08 -3.76 -5.32
CA ASP A 50 3.10 -3.31 -4.37
C ASP A 50 4.48 -3.17 -5.03
N VAL A 51 4.89 -4.12 -5.87
CA VAL A 51 6.14 -4.03 -6.62
C VAL A 51 6.09 -2.86 -7.62
N CYS A 52 4.96 -2.63 -8.28
CA CYS A 52 4.78 -1.49 -9.18
C CYS A 52 4.92 -0.14 -8.46
N MET A 53 4.71 -0.06 -7.15
CA MET A 53 4.96 1.18 -6.40
C MET A 53 6.42 1.65 -6.46
N ILE A 54 7.38 0.77 -6.77
CA ILE A 54 8.79 1.15 -6.97
C ILE A 54 8.92 2.21 -8.08
N PHE A 55 8.07 2.14 -9.11
CA PHE A 55 8.09 3.12 -10.21
C PHE A 55 7.48 4.48 -9.81
N LEU A 56 6.65 4.52 -8.77
CA LEU A 56 6.05 5.77 -8.29
C LEU A 56 7.07 6.64 -7.54
N GLY A 57 8.07 6.06 -6.89
CA GLY A 57 9.13 6.81 -6.21
C GLY A 57 9.83 7.83 -7.12
N PRO A 58 10.43 7.41 -8.24
CA PRO A 58 11.05 8.32 -9.22
C PRO A 58 10.07 9.36 -9.81
N ILE A 59 8.78 9.02 -9.92
CA ILE A 59 7.76 9.96 -10.41
C ILE A 59 7.50 11.04 -9.36
N LEU A 60 7.29 10.64 -8.10
CA LEU A 60 7.07 11.56 -6.98
C LEU A 60 8.27 12.46 -6.70
N ASP A 61 9.50 11.96 -6.91
CA ASP A 61 10.73 12.73 -6.78
C ASP A 61 10.84 13.85 -7.83
N ARG A 62 10.30 13.65 -9.05
CA ARG A 62 10.29 14.69 -10.09
C ARG A 62 9.32 15.83 -9.79
N TYR A 63 8.23 15.57 -9.06
CA TYR A 63 7.25 16.59 -8.68
C TYR A 63 7.64 17.36 -7.40
N HIS A 64 8.47 16.77 -6.54
CA HIS A 64 9.09 17.48 -5.43
C HIS A 64 10.34 18.24 -5.90
N ILE A 65 10.12 19.30 -6.68
CA ILE A 65 11.09 20.41 -6.76
C ILE A 65 11.09 21.04 -5.36
N LYS A 66 11.89 20.50 -4.45
CA LYS A 66 12.31 21.24 -3.26
C LYS A 66 12.89 22.54 -3.79
N LYS A 67 12.22 23.64 -3.48
CA LYS A 67 12.72 25.00 -3.63
C LYS A 67 14.10 25.03 -2.96
N SER A 68 15.16 24.86 -3.74
CA SER A 68 16.52 25.08 -3.30
C SER A 68 16.61 26.59 -3.11
N TYR A 69 16.36 27.04 -1.89
CA TYR A 69 16.81 28.34 -1.46
C TYR A 69 18.34 28.26 -1.41
N ILE A 70 18.95 28.48 -2.59
CA ILE A 70 20.23 29.18 -2.69
C ILE A 70 19.88 30.66 -2.66
#